data_AF-A0A662PTB8-F1
#
_entry.id   AF-A0A662PTB8-F1
#
_cell.length_a   1.000
_cell.length_b   1.000
_cell.length_c   1.000
_cell.angle_alpha   90.00
_cell.angle_beta   90.00
_cell.angle_gamma   90.00
#
_symmetry.space_group_name_H-M   'P 1'
#
loop_
_entity.id
_entity.type
_entity.pdbx_description
1 polymer ?
#
loop_
_entity_poly.entity_id
_entity_poly.type
_entity_poly.pdbx_seq_one_letter_code
_entity_poly.pdbx_strand_id
1 'polypeptide(L)'
;EEIYNILRRLSEARPVVAYISEYGTSGGYYISLAADEIIASPTSLTGSIGAVSIYFNIQGLAEKLGVRSEVFKSGRFKDIGSPYRELTDEERRILQSMVNSTAKVFIERVREARGDKIKDWSEILTARPYLGLEARELGLVDDVGDLDKAISEAKRLAGLPEVAPYRWVKPKPPSLLDLLFGGESMRPIGVSFELLYMWPPPSPPLQLCLEGVKSPS
;
A
#
# COMPACT_ATOMS: atom_id res chain seq x y z
N GLU A 1 5.24 0.08 -9.93
CA GLU A 1 6.09 0.00 -11.13
C GLU A 1 7.47 0.62 -10.95
N GLU A 2 7.59 1.92 -10.71
CA GLU A 2 8.92 2.56 -10.63
C GLU A 2 9.84 1.95 -9.57
N ILE A 3 9.34 1.77 -8.34
CA ILE A 3 10.10 1.10 -7.26
C ILE A 3 10.50 -0.33 -7.65
N TYR A 4 9.59 -1.09 -8.27
CA TYR A 4 9.89 -2.43 -8.78
C TYR A 4 11.06 -2.38 -9.76
N ASN A 5 11.06 -1.46 -10.73
CA ASN A 5 12.11 -1.37 -11.75
C ASN A 5 13.47 -0.98 -11.15
N ILE A 6 13.48 -0.10 -10.13
CA ILE A 6 14.69 0.26 -9.40
C ILE A 6 15.22 -0.96 -8.64
N LEU A 7 14.36 -1.68 -7.91
CA LEU A 7 14.74 -2.89 -7.18
C LEU A 7 15.21 -4.00 -8.12
N ARG A 8 14.60 -4.13 -9.30
CA ARG A 8 15.00 -5.13 -10.30
C ARG A 8 16.40 -4.88 -10.84
N ARG A 9 16.74 -3.62 -11.14
CA ARG A 9 18.12 -3.23 -11.50
C ARG A 9 19.10 -3.44 -10.35
N LEU A 10 18.63 -3.28 -9.11
CA LEU A 10 19.45 -3.54 -7.93
C LEU A 10 19.75 -5.03 -7.80
N SER A 11 18.77 -5.91 -8.01
CA SER A 11 18.95 -7.37 -7.92
C SER A 11 19.86 -7.93 -9.02
N GLU A 12 20.03 -7.23 -10.14
CA GLU A 12 21.06 -7.57 -11.14
C GLU A 12 22.50 -7.33 -10.63
N ALA A 13 22.69 -6.43 -9.67
CA ALA A 13 24.02 -6.03 -9.18
C ALA A 13 24.38 -6.61 -7.80
N ARG A 14 23.38 -6.95 -6.99
CA ARG A 14 23.56 -7.49 -5.63
C ARG A 14 22.33 -8.29 -5.21
N PRO A 15 22.46 -9.31 -4.36
CA PRO A 15 21.31 -10.02 -3.82
C PRO A 15 20.35 -9.07 -3.08
N VAL A 16 19.06 -9.24 -3.33
CA VAL A 16 17.97 -8.52 -2.70
C VAL A 16 17.02 -9.53 -2.07
N VAL A 17 16.80 -9.42 -0.76
CA VAL A 17 15.79 -10.18 -0.04
C VAL A 17 14.68 -9.22 0.40
N ALA A 18 13.44 -9.54 0.06
CA ALA A 18 12.26 -8.83 0.56
C ALA A 18 11.76 -9.52 1.84
N TYR A 19 11.54 -8.74 2.90
CA TYR A 19 10.92 -9.22 4.13
C TYR A 19 9.55 -8.56 4.35
N ILE A 20 8.50 -9.37 4.43
CA ILE A 20 7.13 -8.92 4.71
C ILE A 20 6.83 -9.14 6.19
N SER A 21 6.86 -8.07 6.98
CA SER A 21 6.67 -8.14 8.43
C SER A 21 5.21 -8.25 8.86
N GLU A 22 4.36 -7.31 8.43
CA GLU A 22 2.94 -7.24 8.80
C GLU A 22 2.06 -7.23 7.56
N TYR A 23 2.31 -6.29 6.64
CA TYR A 23 1.54 -6.14 5.41
C TYR A 23 2.49 -5.99 4.22
N GLY A 24 2.34 -6.89 3.27
CA GLY A 24 2.98 -6.84 1.96
C GLY A 24 2.01 -7.33 0.92
N THR A 25 0.86 -6.66 0.83
CA THR A 25 -0.24 -6.96 -0.10
C THR A 25 -0.24 -5.96 -1.27
N SER A 26 -0.93 -6.28 -2.36
CA SER A 26 -1.15 -5.39 -3.51
C SER A 26 0.16 -4.74 -3.99
N GLY A 27 0.27 -3.42 -4.04
CA GLY A 27 1.50 -2.72 -4.42
C GLY A 27 2.74 -3.07 -3.58
N GLY A 28 2.57 -3.45 -2.31
CA GLY A 28 3.66 -3.93 -1.45
C GLY A 28 4.18 -5.30 -1.90
N TYR A 29 3.28 -6.22 -2.25
CA TYR A 29 3.67 -7.49 -2.85
C TYR A 29 4.27 -7.28 -4.25
N TYR A 30 3.72 -6.34 -5.02
CA TYR A 30 4.21 -6.01 -6.35
C TYR A 30 5.70 -5.68 -6.33
N ILE A 31 6.15 -4.83 -5.40
CA ILE A 31 7.57 -4.46 -5.32
C ILE A 31 8.45 -5.59 -4.79
N SER A 32 7.93 -6.51 -3.96
CA SER A 32 8.71 -7.66 -3.49
C SER A 32 9.03 -8.66 -4.59
N LEU A 33 8.25 -8.69 -5.69
CA LEU A 33 8.53 -9.54 -6.86
C LEU A 33 9.86 -9.21 -7.56
N ALA A 34 10.50 -8.08 -7.26
CA ALA A 34 11.81 -7.73 -7.81
C ALA A 34 12.99 -8.35 -7.01
N ALA A 35 12.72 -8.90 -5.83
CA ALA A 35 13.72 -9.54 -4.97
C ALA A 35 14.06 -10.94 -5.47
N ASP A 36 15.27 -11.40 -5.13
CA ASP A 36 15.72 -12.76 -5.42
C ASP A 36 15.02 -13.78 -4.52
N GLU A 37 14.78 -13.39 -3.26
CA GLU A 37 13.95 -14.15 -2.31
C GLU A 37 12.95 -13.24 -1.57
N ILE A 38 11.77 -13.79 -1.28
CA ILE A 38 10.72 -13.18 -0.50
C ILE A 38 10.47 -14.02 0.76
N ILE A 39 10.72 -13.44 1.92
CA ILE A 39 10.43 -14.04 3.22
C ILE A 39 9.28 -13.27 3.87
N ALA A 40 8.34 -13.98 4.47
CA ALA A 40 7.22 -13.38 5.17
C ALA A 40 7.14 -13.83 6.63
N SER A 41 6.65 -12.95 7.51
CA SER A 41 6.24 -13.37 8.85
C SER A 41 5.04 -14.33 8.77
N PRO A 42 4.94 -15.36 9.64
CA PRO A 42 3.85 -16.34 9.60
C PRO A 42 2.45 -15.71 9.60
N THR A 43 2.28 -14.62 10.36
CA THR A 43 1.02 -13.91 10.55
C THR A 43 0.88 -12.66 9.68
N SER A 44 1.86 -12.37 8.82
CA SER A 44 1.75 -11.27 7.88
C SER A 44 0.65 -11.52 6.85
N LEU A 45 0.13 -10.45 6.27
CA LEU A 45 -0.78 -10.49 5.13
C LEU A 45 -0.03 -10.15 3.85
N THR A 46 -0.15 -11.01 2.84
CA THR A 46 0.43 -10.82 1.51
C THR A 46 -0.54 -11.24 0.39
N GLY A 47 -0.09 -11.25 -0.86
CA GLY A 47 -0.95 -11.47 -2.03
C GLY A 47 -1.79 -10.22 -2.34
N SER A 48 -3.10 -10.38 -2.48
CA SER A 48 -3.98 -9.33 -3.02
C SER A 48 -3.53 -8.88 -4.41
N ILE A 49 -3.30 -9.87 -5.28
CA ILE A 49 -2.80 -9.68 -6.64
C ILE A 49 -3.98 -9.31 -7.54
N GLY A 50 -4.14 -8.00 -7.76
CA GLY A 50 -5.21 -7.47 -8.58
C GLY A 50 -5.22 -5.95 -8.58
N ALA A 51 -6.30 -5.39 -9.11
CA ALA A 51 -6.53 -3.96 -9.14
C ALA A 51 -7.99 -3.67 -8.75
N VAL A 52 -8.20 -2.56 -8.07
CA VAL A 52 -9.52 -2.05 -7.71
C VAL A 52 -9.55 -0.55 -7.96
N SER A 53 -10.71 -0.04 -8.36
CA SER A 53 -10.99 1.39 -8.43
C SER A 53 -12.32 1.65 -7.77
N ILE A 54 -12.37 2.66 -6.90
CA ILE A 54 -13.54 2.98 -6.08
C ILE A 54 -14.02 4.37 -6.48
N TYR A 55 -15.30 4.49 -6.78
CA TYR A 55 -15.96 5.75 -7.09
C TYR A 55 -17.14 5.96 -6.15
N PHE A 56 -17.21 7.13 -5.54
CA PHE A 56 -18.33 7.53 -4.70
C PHE A 56 -19.32 8.33 -5.53
N ASN A 57 -20.59 7.93 -5.49
CA ASN A 57 -21.68 8.73 -6.03
C ASN A 57 -22.42 9.40 -4.87
N ILE A 58 -22.48 10.72 -4.91
CA ILE A 58 -23.15 11.58 -3.93
C ILE A 58 -24.33 12.33 -4.54
N GLN A 59 -24.78 11.98 -5.75
CA GLN A 59 -25.90 12.64 -6.44
C GLN A 59 -27.13 12.73 -5.53
N GLY A 60 -27.56 11.60 -4.95
CA GLY A 60 -28.74 11.58 -4.07
C GLY A 60 -28.56 12.38 -2.78
N LEU A 61 -27.33 12.59 -2.30
CA LEU A 61 -27.06 13.48 -1.17
C LEU A 61 -27.12 14.95 -1.61
N ALA A 62 -26.50 15.28 -2.75
CA ALA A 62 -26.52 16.63 -3.31
C ALA A 62 -27.95 17.11 -3.58
N GLU A 63 -28.80 16.23 -4.14
CA GLU A 63 -30.21 16.51 -4.39
C GLU A 63 -30.98 16.85 -3.10
N LYS A 64 -30.74 16.10 -2.00
CA LYS A 64 -31.35 16.38 -0.69
C LYS A 64 -30.92 17.72 -0.09
N LEU A 65 -29.69 18.15 -0.38
CA LEU A 65 -29.15 19.43 0.07
C LEU A 65 -29.50 20.59 -0.87
N GLY A 66 -30.24 20.33 -1.95
CA GLY A 66 -30.57 21.34 -2.96
C GLY A 66 -29.39 21.78 -3.82
N VAL A 67 -28.28 21.04 -3.81
CA VAL A 67 -27.09 21.32 -4.62
C VAL A 67 -27.28 20.74 -6.01
N ARG A 68 -27.11 21.57 -7.04
CA ARG A 68 -27.15 21.17 -8.45
C ARG A 68 -25.78 21.32 -9.09
N SER A 69 -25.40 20.33 -9.88
CA SER A 69 -24.17 20.36 -10.68
C SER A 69 -24.54 20.62 -12.14
N GLU A 70 -24.00 21.70 -12.70
CA GLU A 70 -24.03 21.97 -14.14
C GLU A 70 -22.62 21.75 -14.70
N VAL A 71 -22.51 20.94 -15.75
CA VAL A 71 -21.21 20.52 -16.30
C VAL A 71 -21.11 20.91 -17.77
N PHE A 72 -20.16 21.78 -18.10
CA PHE A 72 -19.77 22.11 -19.46
C PHE A 72 -18.49 21.36 -19.80
N LYS A 73 -18.54 20.45 -20.78
CA LYS A 73 -17.43 19.55 -21.11
C LYS A 73 -17.10 19.54 -22.60
N SER A 74 -15.81 19.54 -22.91
CA SER A 74 -15.30 19.51 -24.29
C SER A 74 -15.40 18.13 -24.95
N GLY A 75 -15.67 17.08 -24.18
CA GLY A 75 -15.78 15.71 -24.69
C GLY A 75 -16.70 14.85 -23.83
N ARG A 76 -17.33 13.86 -24.48
CA ARG A 76 -18.36 12.99 -23.89
C ARG A 76 -17.98 12.38 -22.53
N PHE A 77 -16.73 11.90 -22.42
CA PHE A 77 -16.21 11.20 -21.23
C PHE A 77 -15.35 12.06 -20.31
N LYS A 78 -15.30 13.39 -20.51
CA LYS A 78 -14.38 14.25 -19.75
C LYS A 78 -14.73 14.37 -18.26
N ASP A 79 -15.94 13.96 -17.90
CA ASP A 79 -16.49 13.88 -16.55
C ASP A 79 -16.76 12.42 -16.11
N ILE A 80 -16.15 11.42 -16.77
CA ILE A 80 -16.24 10.02 -16.35
C ILE A 80 -15.75 9.88 -14.91
N GLY A 81 -16.52 9.18 -14.07
CA GLY A 81 -16.22 9.08 -12.63
C GLY A 81 -16.63 10.31 -11.81
N SER A 82 -17.38 11.26 -12.37
CA SER A 82 -17.98 12.36 -11.60
C SER A 82 -18.81 11.82 -10.44
N PRO A 83 -18.66 12.37 -9.22
CA PRO A 83 -19.42 11.91 -8.06
C PRO A 83 -20.85 12.46 -8.05
N TYR A 84 -21.18 13.40 -8.94
CA TYR A 84 -22.46 14.12 -8.96
C TYR A 84 -23.50 13.52 -9.90
N ARG A 85 -23.17 12.43 -10.61
CA ARG A 85 -24.11 11.70 -11.46
C ARG A 85 -23.78 10.22 -11.50
N GLU A 86 -24.75 9.40 -11.87
CA GLU A 86 -24.49 7.99 -12.15
C GLU A 86 -23.57 7.78 -13.35
N LEU A 87 -22.77 6.71 -13.27
CA LEU A 87 -22.01 6.19 -14.40
C LEU A 87 -22.96 5.53 -15.39
N THR A 88 -22.78 5.80 -16.68
CA THR A 88 -23.43 5.05 -17.75
C THR A 88 -22.80 3.67 -17.92
N ASP A 89 -23.48 2.74 -18.58
CA ASP A 89 -22.94 1.40 -18.86
C ASP A 89 -21.71 1.42 -19.77
N GLU A 90 -21.60 2.41 -20.66
CA GLU A 90 -20.39 2.61 -21.47
C GLU A 90 -19.21 3.04 -20.59
N GLU A 91 -19.43 3.98 -19.67
CA GLU A 91 -18.41 4.43 -18.74
C GLU A 91 -17.97 3.33 -17.76
N ARG A 92 -18.91 2.54 -17.24
CA ARG A 92 -18.60 1.37 -16.40
C ARG A 92 -17.69 0.39 -17.15
N ARG A 93 -17.97 0.11 -18.43
CA ARG A 93 -17.12 -0.78 -19.25
C ARG A 93 -15.74 -0.20 -19.49
N ILE A 94 -15.63 1.10 -19.76
CA ILE A 94 -14.33 1.77 -19.93
C ILE A 94 -13.51 1.64 -18.64
N LEU A 95 -14.07 2.02 -17.50
CA LEU A 95 -13.36 1.95 -16.21
C LEU A 95 -12.99 0.52 -15.83
N GLN A 96 -13.89 -0.45 -16.05
CA GLN A 96 -13.60 -1.86 -15.82
C GLN A 96 -12.45 -2.36 -16.71
N SER A 97 -12.39 -1.91 -17.98
CA SER A 97 -11.29 -2.29 -18.88
C SER A 97 -9.93 -1.77 -18.39
N MET A 98 -9.90 -0.60 -17.75
CA MET A 98 -8.69 -0.04 -17.14
C MET A 98 -8.25 -0.83 -15.91
N VAL A 99 -9.21 -1.23 -15.06
CA VAL A 99 -8.95 -2.12 -13.91
C VAL A 99 -8.39 -3.46 -14.38
N ASN A 100 -9.04 -4.09 -15.37
CA ASN A 100 -8.60 -5.36 -15.93
C ASN A 100 -7.20 -5.27 -16.54
N SER A 101 -6.90 -4.18 -17.25
CA SER A 101 -5.58 -3.96 -17.84
C SER A 101 -4.50 -3.81 -16.77
N THR A 102 -4.78 -3.06 -15.69
CA THR A 102 -3.86 -2.93 -14.55
C THR A 102 -3.63 -4.27 -13.85
N ALA A 103 -4.70 -5.03 -13.60
CA ALA A 103 -4.60 -6.35 -12.97
C ALA A 103 -3.80 -7.33 -13.84
N LYS A 104 -3.97 -7.29 -15.16
CA LYS A 104 -3.23 -8.12 -16.12
C LYS A 104 -1.72 -7.90 -16.01
N VAL A 105 -1.26 -6.64 -15.97
CA VAL A 105 0.16 -6.31 -15.80
C VAL A 105 0.71 -6.90 -14.50
N PHE A 106 -0.05 -6.82 -13.41
CA PHE A 106 0.37 -7.41 -12.13
C PHE A 106 0.48 -8.93 -12.21
N ILE A 107 -0.52 -9.61 -12.78
CA ILE A 107 -0.50 -11.07 -12.97
C ILE A 107 0.69 -11.49 -13.83
N GLU A 108 0.98 -10.77 -14.91
CA GLU A 108 2.15 -11.02 -15.76
C GLU A 108 3.45 -10.90 -14.96
N ARG A 109 3.56 -9.90 -14.07
CA ARG A 109 4.72 -9.75 -13.19
C ARG A 109 4.90 -10.91 -12.22
N VAL A 110 3.80 -11.41 -11.66
CA VAL A 110 3.83 -12.62 -10.79
C VAL A 110 4.24 -13.84 -11.60
N ARG A 111 3.76 -13.99 -12.84
CA ARG A 111 4.16 -15.09 -13.74
C ARG A 111 5.65 -15.04 -14.04
N GLU A 112 6.19 -13.87 -14.35
CA GLU A 112 7.62 -13.68 -14.64
C GLU A 112 8.49 -14.03 -13.43
N ALA A 113 8.14 -13.54 -12.24
CA ALA A 113 8.98 -13.67 -11.06
C ALA A 113 8.84 -15.02 -10.35
N ARG A 114 7.66 -15.66 -10.43
CA ARG A 114 7.33 -16.82 -9.57
C ARG A 114 6.52 -17.90 -10.30
N GLY A 115 6.40 -17.86 -11.62
CA GLY A 115 5.44 -18.70 -12.34
C GLY A 115 5.68 -20.21 -12.20
N ASP A 116 6.93 -20.62 -12.00
CA ASP A 116 7.36 -21.99 -11.69
C ASP A 116 7.10 -22.40 -10.24
N LYS A 117 6.96 -21.42 -9.32
CA LYS A 117 6.73 -21.63 -7.89
C LYS A 117 5.25 -21.67 -7.53
N ILE A 118 4.39 -20.98 -8.28
CA ILE A 118 2.94 -20.91 -8.00
C ILE A 118 2.29 -22.29 -8.17
N LYS A 119 1.58 -22.74 -7.13
CA LYS A 119 0.93 -24.06 -7.12
C LYS A 119 -0.49 -24.05 -7.65
N ASP A 120 -1.23 -22.96 -7.42
CA ASP A 120 -2.63 -22.84 -7.86
C ASP A 120 -2.93 -21.44 -8.39
N TRP A 121 -2.92 -21.31 -9.71
CA TRP A 121 -3.27 -20.06 -10.38
C TRP A 121 -4.74 -19.67 -10.20
N SER A 122 -5.65 -20.63 -10.05
CA SER A 122 -7.07 -20.32 -9.89
C SER A 122 -7.34 -19.60 -8.57
N GLU A 123 -6.65 -20.02 -7.51
CA GLU A 123 -6.69 -19.38 -6.20
C GLU A 123 -6.05 -17.99 -6.24
N ILE A 124 -4.87 -17.83 -6.83
CA ILE A 124 -4.18 -16.52 -6.94
C ILE A 124 -5.03 -15.48 -7.69
N LEU A 125 -5.75 -15.90 -8.74
CA LEU A 125 -6.58 -15.02 -9.56
C LEU A 125 -7.83 -14.49 -8.84
N THR A 126 -8.15 -14.99 -7.63
CA THR A 126 -9.23 -14.44 -6.80
C THR A 126 -8.88 -13.07 -6.20
N ALA A 127 -7.59 -12.67 -6.24
CA ALA A 127 -7.07 -11.42 -5.70
C ALA A 127 -7.30 -11.23 -4.18
N ARG A 128 -7.54 -12.31 -3.41
CA ARG A 128 -7.64 -12.22 -1.95
C ARG A 128 -6.26 -12.10 -1.30
N PRO A 129 -6.17 -11.58 -0.06
CA PRO A 129 -4.95 -11.65 0.73
C PRO A 129 -4.79 -13.04 1.37
N TYR A 130 -3.54 -13.39 1.68
CA TYR A 130 -3.14 -14.66 2.31
C TYR A 130 -2.27 -14.39 3.54
N LEU A 131 -2.35 -15.27 4.52
CA LEU A 131 -1.35 -15.28 5.60
C LEU A 131 0.01 -15.73 5.07
N GLY A 132 1.11 -15.30 5.68
CA GLY A 132 2.46 -15.69 5.25
C GLY A 132 2.67 -17.21 5.13
N LEU A 133 2.07 -17.98 6.04
CA LEU A 133 2.06 -19.46 5.96
C LEU A 133 1.36 -19.98 4.70
N GLU A 134 0.14 -19.52 4.42
CA GLU A 134 -0.62 -19.88 3.22
C GLU A 134 0.11 -19.43 1.94
N ALA A 135 0.71 -18.24 1.99
CA ALA A 135 1.46 -17.68 0.87
C ALA A 135 2.66 -18.54 0.50
N ARG A 136 3.36 -19.13 1.47
CA ARG A 136 4.46 -20.07 1.22
C ARG A 136 3.92 -21.35 0.59
N GLU A 137 2.80 -21.86 1.09
CA GLU A 137 2.17 -23.05 0.51
C GLU A 137 1.74 -22.83 -0.94
N LEU A 138 1.24 -21.64 -1.28
CA LEU A 138 0.84 -21.27 -2.64
C LEU A 138 2.02 -20.89 -3.56
N GLY A 139 3.22 -20.71 -3.00
CA GLY A 139 4.41 -20.30 -3.73
C GLY A 139 4.54 -18.78 -3.94
N LEU A 140 3.72 -17.97 -3.26
CA LEU A 140 3.78 -16.51 -3.26
C LEU A 140 5.01 -15.97 -2.52
N VAL A 141 5.53 -16.70 -1.53
CA VAL A 141 6.77 -16.37 -0.84
C VAL A 141 7.67 -17.61 -0.82
N ASP A 142 8.98 -17.41 -0.69
CA ASP A 142 9.97 -18.48 -0.72
C ASP A 142 10.05 -19.19 0.64
N ASP A 143 9.99 -18.40 1.72
CA ASP A 143 10.01 -18.93 3.07
C ASP A 143 9.26 -18.04 4.06
N VAL A 144 9.09 -18.56 5.28
CA VAL A 144 8.46 -17.88 6.40
C VAL A 144 9.44 -17.78 7.56
N GLY A 145 9.47 -16.63 8.22
CA GLY A 145 10.29 -16.39 9.41
C GLY A 145 10.29 -14.94 9.84
N ASP A 146 11.25 -14.56 10.67
CA ASP A 146 11.42 -13.20 11.17
C ASP A 146 12.43 -12.40 10.33
N LEU A 147 12.70 -11.18 10.78
CA LEU A 147 13.68 -10.30 10.15
C LEU A 147 15.09 -10.88 10.22
N ASP A 148 15.45 -11.55 11.31
CA ASP A 148 16.79 -12.12 11.49
C ASP A 148 17.04 -13.21 10.45
N LYS A 149 16.04 -14.07 10.19
CA LYS A 149 16.08 -15.03 9.09
C LYS A 149 16.28 -14.36 7.74
N ALA A 150 15.58 -13.27 7.46
CA ALA A 150 15.73 -12.54 6.20
C ALA A 150 17.13 -11.91 6.05
N ILE A 151 17.71 -11.41 7.14
CA ILE A 151 19.08 -10.88 7.17
C ILE A 151 20.10 -12.00 6.94
N SER A 152 19.95 -13.14 7.60
CA SER A 152 20.81 -14.31 7.40
C SER A 152 20.72 -14.81 5.96
N GLU A 153 19.52 -14.85 5.37
CA GLU A 153 19.35 -15.24 3.98
C GLU A 153 20.04 -14.26 3.01
N ALA A 154 19.93 -12.96 3.26
CA ALA A 154 20.65 -11.96 2.47
C ALA A 154 22.18 -12.12 2.58
N LYS A 155 22.70 -12.43 3.77
CA LYS A 155 24.13 -12.72 3.97
C LYS A 155 24.55 -13.98 3.22
N ARG A 156 23.74 -15.04 3.28
CA ARG A 156 23.95 -16.31 2.59
C ARG A 156 24.04 -16.11 1.08
N LEU A 157 23.07 -15.41 0.48
CA LEU A 157 23.05 -15.11 -0.96
C LEU A 157 24.24 -14.23 -1.37
N ALA A 158 24.71 -13.34 -0.50
CA ALA A 158 25.88 -12.50 -0.73
C ALA A 158 27.22 -13.19 -0.46
N GLY A 159 27.24 -14.44 0.03
CA GLY A 159 28.47 -15.14 0.41
C GLY A 159 29.19 -14.51 1.61
N LEU A 160 28.46 -13.81 2.49
CA LEU A 160 28.98 -13.14 3.67
C LEU A 160 28.85 -14.04 4.91
N PRO A 161 29.76 -13.91 5.90
CA PRO A 161 29.63 -14.63 7.16
C PRO A 161 28.43 -14.11 7.98
N GLU A 162 27.84 -14.96 8.82
CA GLU A 162 26.71 -14.59 9.70
C GLU A 162 27.02 -13.40 10.62
N VAL A 163 28.28 -13.24 11.03
CA VAL A 163 28.71 -12.11 11.87
C VAL A 163 28.90 -10.80 11.11
N ALA A 164 28.69 -10.78 9.79
CA ALA A 164 28.85 -9.58 8.98
C ALA A 164 27.94 -8.44 9.51
N PRO A 165 28.49 -7.23 9.70
CA PRO A 165 27.70 -6.12 10.20
C PRO A 165 26.69 -5.67 9.14
N TYR A 166 25.51 -5.28 9.59
CA TYR A 166 24.52 -4.60 8.76
C TYR A 166 24.17 -3.25 9.39
N ARG A 167 23.61 -2.36 8.58
CA ARG A 167 23.14 -1.05 9.05
C ARG A 167 21.79 -0.74 8.45
N TRP A 168 20.96 -0.08 9.24
CA TRP A 168 19.71 0.48 8.77
C TRP A 168 19.98 1.73 7.93
N VAL A 169 19.53 1.71 6.68
CA VAL A 169 19.56 2.90 5.82
C VAL A 169 18.22 3.61 5.98
N LYS A 170 18.19 4.66 6.80
CA LYS A 170 17.02 5.55 6.91
C LYS A 170 17.04 6.57 5.76
N PRO A 171 15.89 6.91 5.16
CA PRO A 171 15.83 8.06 4.25
C PRO A 171 16.31 9.32 4.96
N LYS A 172 17.06 10.18 4.26
CA LYS A 172 17.48 11.46 4.83
C LYS A 172 16.22 12.31 5.10
N PRO A 173 16.09 12.94 6.27
CA PRO A 173 15.00 13.89 6.49
C PRO A 173 15.12 15.04 5.47
N PRO A 174 14.00 15.61 4.98
CA PRO A 174 14.06 16.76 4.10
C PRO A 174 14.77 17.91 4.83
N SER A 175 15.67 18.61 4.14
CA SER A 175 16.35 19.77 4.72
C SER A 175 15.40 20.97 4.81
N LEU A 176 15.74 21.97 5.62
CA LEU A 176 14.96 23.21 5.73
C LEU A 176 14.84 23.93 4.37
N LEU A 177 15.87 23.84 3.53
CA LEU A 177 15.85 24.38 2.17
C LEU A 177 14.91 23.59 1.26
N ASP A 178 14.86 22.25 1.37
CA ASP A 178 13.91 21.42 0.62
C ASP A 178 12.45 21.75 0.99
N LEU A 179 12.22 22.02 2.29
CA LEU A 179 10.91 22.44 2.81
C LEU A 179 10.53 23.87 2.39
N LEU A 180 11.50 24.79 2.35
CA LEU A 180 11.26 26.20 2.04
C LEU A 180 11.12 26.47 0.54
N PHE A 181 11.86 25.73 -0.29
CA PHE A 181 11.93 25.94 -1.74
C PHE A 181 11.20 24.86 -2.55
N GLY A 182 10.46 23.97 -1.88
CA GLY A 182 9.64 22.96 -2.56
C GLY A 182 10.48 22.04 -3.44
N GLY A 183 11.46 21.36 -2.85
CA GLY A 183 12.28 20.37 -3.56
C GLY A 183 11.41 19.34 -4.29
N GLU A 184 11.80 18.99 -5.52
CA GLU A 184 11.10 18.14 -6.50
C GLU A 184 10.75 16.73 -5.98
N SER A 185 9.86 16.60 -5.00
CA SER A 185 9.16 15.35 -4.64
C SER A 185 8.21 15.56 -3.45
N MET A 186 7.30 16.53 -3.52
CA MET A 186 6.16 16.57 -2.59
C MET A 186 4.84 16.46 -3.36
N ARG A 187 4.23 15.28 -3.25
CA ARG A 187 2.77 15.20 -3.13
C ARG A 187 2.39 16.08 -1.92
N PRO A 188 1.40 16.97 -2.02
CA PRO A 188 0.97 17.75 -0.86
C PRO A 188 0.59 16.78 0.26
N ILE A 189 1.06 17.08 1.47
CA ILE A 189 0.59 16.44 2.70
C ILE A 189 -0.92 16.67 2.74
N GLY A 190 -1.69 15.68 2.30
CA GLY A 190 -3.11 15.63 2.57
C GLY A 190 -3.24 15.45 4.08
N VAL A 191 -3.83 16.43 4.76
CA VAL A 191 -4.33 16.25 6.13
C VAL A 191 -5.18 14.98 6.09
N SER A 192 -4.76 13.92 6.78
CA SER A 192 -5.54 12.69 6.80
C SER A 192 -6.91 13.00 7.38
N PHE A 193 -7.95 12.35 6.87
CA PHE A 193 -9.32 12.52 7.37
C PHE A 193 -9.40 12.30 8.90
N GLU A 194 -8.54 11.45 9.45
CA GLU A 194 -8.36 11.23 10.90
C GLU A 194 -7.95 12.49 11.66
N LEU A 195 -7.02 13.29 11.13
CA LEU A 195 -6.59 14.56 11.74
C LEU A 195 -7.70 15.62 11.74
N LEU A 196 -8.58 15.59 10.75
CA LEU A 196 -9.75 16.49 10.67
C LEU A 196 -10.83 16.11 11.71
N TYR A 197 -11.00 14.81 12.01
CA TYR A 197 -11.93 14.31 13.02
C TYR A 197 -11.50 14.59 14.46
N MET A 198 -10.23 14.92 14.68
CA MET A 198 -9.69 15.30 15.98
C MET A 198 -9.83 16.79 16.29
N TRP A 199 -10.65 17.54 15.53
CA TRP A 199 -10.86 18.97 15.75
C TRP A 199 -12.27 19.27 16.31
N PRO A 200 -12.40 19.96 17.46
CA PRO A 200 -11.33 20.53 18.27
C PRO A 200 -10.53 19.44 19.02
N PRO A 201 -9.22 19.67 19.28
CA PRO A 201 -8.40 18.72 20.02
C PRO A 201 -9.05 18.39 21.37
N PRO A 202 -8.91 17.14 21.87
CA PRO A 202 -9.48 16.76 23.16
C PRO A 202 -8.99 17.74 24.23
N SER A 203 -9.94 18.39 24.90
CA SER A 203 -9.63 19.25 26.04
C SER A 203 -8.96 18.42 27.13
N PRO A 204 -8.02 19.00 27.91
CA PRO A 204 -7.46 18.33 29.07
C PRO A 204 -8.59 17.81 29.98
N PRO A 205 -8.44 16.67 30.66
CA PRO A 205 -9.45 16.20 31.59
C PRO A 205 -9.71 17.31 32.62
N LEU A 206 -10.98 17.69 32.77
CA LEU A 206 -11.45 18.56 33.85
C LEU A 206 -10.86 18.04 35.16
N GLN A 207 -9.94 18.82 35.72
CA GLN A 207 -9.41 18.61 37.05
C GLN A 207 -10.60 18.80 37.99
N LEU A 208 -11.17 17.68 38.43
CA LEU A 208 -12.20 17.62 39.46
C LEU A 208 -11.74 18.49 40.62
N CYS A 209 -12.52 19.55 40.88
CA CYS A 209 -12.41 20.37 42.07
C CYS A 209 -12.41 19.48 43.31
N LEU A 210 -11.24 19.27 43.91
CA LEU A 210 -11.10 18.82 45.28
C LEU A 210 -10.24 19.85 46.01
N GLU A 211 -10.83 21.01 46.26
CA GLU A 211 -10.44 21.86 47.38
C GLU A 211 -11.60 21.90 48.38
N GLY A 212 -11.32 21.47 49.62
CA GLY A 212 -11.98 22.00 50.79
C GLY A 212 -13.14 21.20 51.37
N VAL A 213 -12.82 20.12 52.08
CA VAL A 213 -13.54 19.83 53.34
C VAL A 213 -12.53 19.90 54.47
N LYS A 214 -12.53 21.06 55.14
CA LYS A 214 -11.88 21.29 56.42
C LYS A 214 -12.50 20.36 57.47
N SER A 215 -11.64 19.73 58.27
CA SER A 215 -11.99 19.13 59.56
C SER A 215 -12.50 20.19 60.54
N PRO A 216 -13.56 19.90 61.32
CA PRO A 216 -13.78 20.55 62.60
C PRO A 216 -13.60 19.57 63.78
N SER A 217 -12.88 20.09 64.79
CA SER A 217 -12.69 19.67 66.19
C SER A 217 -12.13 18.28 66.48
#